data_AF-A0A7H0GKB7-F1
#
_entry.id   AF-A0A7H0GKB7-F1
#
_cell.length_a   1.000
_cell.length_b   1.000
_cell.length_c   1.000
_cell.angle_alpha   90.00
_cell.angle_beta   90.00
_cell.angle_gamma   90.00
#
_symmetry.space_group_name_H-M   'P 1'
#
loop_
_entity.id
_entity.type
_entity.pdbx_description
1 polymer ?
#
loop_
_entity_poly.entity_id
_entity_poly.type
_entity_poly.pdbx_seq_one_letter_code
_entity_poly.pdbx_strand_id
1 'polypeptide(L)'
;MGFMTALVCGFLFWLMQVSMLRIGGLIGVILMVLLAIATFVVWSGGFSAVGVLLMDKARGLSPRSIGDAAMFGLASVPKFLLLGVLVFVAVLGFMLVAALLYFICKIPFLGALLAFVVHPVLVLIAAAAIIGCIWVVFPLFAPAVWSGLSFRQALSSVFAIARTRLVEVVLMMMVLYIIIVVICMLVMSGLFPAITSLTGLASSIMGGGAGYGAYGGMGAAMSVFSSSSMIGAMLGVSVLGGLVFALLALVSLMGMNLLYLQVSSGLDAAGTESDLEDAFGAMKDKAREAADKARGVAERAKQAATDRAQINADRAQANAAARAEAVYEQTRLEEEETQQPLPEQEELRREAAEREAREAQARADAQRQAAASAAAQATAPAPLPPAAASSTSAGAAALAGLVTGAATSAGAEPPAPSAPTKLCKACGHVLGTGDMFCENCGAKQ
;
A
#
# COMPACT_ATOMS: atom_id res chain seq x y z
N MET A 1 25.30 11.46 15.35
CA MET A 1 24.11 11.83 16.16
C MET A 1 24.58 12.58 17.39
N GLY A 2 23.82 13.57 17.87
CA GLY A 2 24.07 14.20 19.17
C GLY A 2 23.49 13.35 20.31
N PHE A 3 24.13 13.33 21.48
CA PHE A 3 23.58 12.60 22.64
C PHE A 3 22.22 13.15 23.06
N MET A 4 22.03 14.47 23.06
CA MET A 4 20.71 15.10 23.25
C MET A 4 19.69 14.67 22.19
N THR A 5 20.08 14.54 20.92
CA THR A 5 19.20 14.02 19.87
C THR A 5 18.75 12.60 20.17
N ALA A 6 19.68 11.73 20.62
CA ALA A 6 19.36 10.36 21.00
C ALA A 6 18.40 10.29 22.20
N LEU A 7 18.60 11.12 23.23
CA LEU A 7 17.69 11.22 24.38
C LEU A 7 16.30 11.71 23.98
N VAL A 8 16.19 12.78 23.20
CA VAL A 8 14.88 13.32 22.77
C VAL A 8 14.15 12.33 21.86
N CYS A 9 14.84 11.69 20.91
CA CYS A 9 14.24 10.63 20.10
C CYS A 9 13.80 9.43 20.96
N GLY A 10 14.61 9.01 21.94
CA GLY A 10 14.24 7.94 22.88
C GLY A 10 12.99 8.26 23.70
N PHE A 11 12.87 9.50 24.18
CA PHE A 11 11.69 9.98 24.89
C PHE A 11 10.45 10.06 23.98
N LEU A 12 10.58 10.54 22.74
CA LEU A 12 9.49 10.56 21.76
C LEU A 12 9.04 9.14 21.36
N PHE A 13 9.98 8.20 21.18
CA PHE A 13 9.65 6.79 20.97
C PHE A 13 8.94 6.18 22.18
N TRP A 14 9.35 6.50 23.41
CA TRP A 14 8.66 6.05 24.61
C TRP A 14 7.23 6.61 24.68
N LEU A 15 7.02 7.90 24.41
CA LEU A 15 5.69 8.50 24.30
C LEU A 15 4.84 7.85 23.19
N MET A 16 5.45 7.47 22.06
CA MET A 16 4.77 6.80 20.95
C MET A 16 4.25 5.41 21.37
N GLN A 17 5.05 4.65 22.12
CA GLN A 17 4.65 3.35 22.68
C GLN A 17 3.57 3.51 23.77
N VAL A 18 3.71 4.48 24.67
CA VAL A 18 2.68 4.80 25.68
C VAL A 18 1.35 5.17 25.01
N SER A 19 1.39 5.94 23.93
CA SER A 19 0.19 6.34 23.16
C SER A 19 -0.53 5.12 22.57
N MET A 20 0.20 4.21 21.94
CA MET A 20 -0.34 2.94 21.42
C MET A 20 -0.93 2.06 22.53
N LEU A 21 -0.22 1.91 23.65
CA LEU A 21 -0.57 0.95 24.71
C LEU A 21 -1.63 1.46 25.71
N ARG A 22 -1.83 2.79 25.84
CA ARG A 22 -2.72 3.37 26.87
C ARG A 22 -3.92 4.16 26.34
N ILE A 23 -3.85 4.72 25.13
CA ILE A 23 -4.91 5.58 24.59
C ILE A 23 -5.76 4.81 23.56
N GLY A 24 -5.10 4.04 22.68
CA GLY A 24 -5.77 3.15 21.73
C GLY A 24 -6.66 3.87 20.70
N GLY A 25 -7.30 3.06 19.86
CA GLY A 25 -8.23 3.53 18.82
C GLY A 25 -7.65 4.57 17.85
N LEU A 26 -8.54 5.31 17.18
CA LEU A 26 -8.17 6.28 16.16
C LEU A 26 -7.38 7.48 16.73
N ILE A 27 -7.63 7.85 17.99
CA ILE A 27 -6.88 8.93 18.68
C ILE A 27 -5.44 8.50 18.94
N GLY A 28 -5.22 7.27 19.42
CA GLY A 28 -3.87 6.71 19.62
C GLY A 28 -3.08 6.61 18.30
N VAL A 29 -3.74 6.25 17.19
CA VAL A 29 -3.12 6.23 15.85
C VAL A 29 -2.72 7.63 15.38
N ILE A 30 -3.60 8.64 15.50
CA ILE A 30 -3.26 10.03 15.14
C ILE A 30 -2.08 10.54 15.97
N LEU A 31 -2.10 10.32 17.28
CA LEU A 31 -1.02 10.73 18.17
C LEU A 31 0.30 10.01 17.86
N MET A 32 0.26 8.72 17.53
CA MET A 32 1.42 7.95 17.07
C MET A 32 1.99 8.50 15.75
N VAL A 33 1.17 8.88 14.78
CA VAL A 33 1.63 9.51 13.53
C VAL A 33 2.29 10.87 13.80
N LEU A 34 1.69 11.71 14.65
CA LEU A 34 2.28 13.00 15.03
C LEU A 34 3.62 12.84 15.76
N LEU A 35 3.73 11.88 16.68
CA LEU A 35 4.97 11.57 17.39
C LEU A 35 6.03 10.95 16.46
N ALA A 36 5.64 10.15 15.47
CA ALA A 36 6.56 9.62 14.46
C ALA A 36 7.13 10.75 13.57
N ILE A 37 6.29 11.71 13.14
CA ILE A 37 6.72 12.89 12.39
C ILE A 37 7.68 13.74 13.25
N ALA A 38 7.33 14.03 14.49
CA ALA A 38 8.19 14.78 15.42
C ALA A 38 9.55 14.07 15.63
N THR A 39 9.53 12.75 15.83
CA THR A 39 10.75 11.92 15.97
C THR A 39 11.60 11.98 14.71
N PHE A 40 11.01 11.87 13.52
CA PHE A 40 11.73 11.99 12.25
C PHE A 40 12.39 13.36 12.06
N VAL A 41 11.68 14.44 12.40
CA VAL A 41 12.22 15.82 12.31
C VAL A 41 13.38 16.03 13.30
N VAL A 42 13.24 15.58 14.56
CA VAL A 42 14.33 15.68 15.56
C VAL A 42 15.53 14.81 15.16
N TRP A 43 15.28 13.59 14.68
CA TRP A 43 16.31 12.64 14.24
C TRP A 43 17.12 13.18 13.05
N SER A 44 16.44 13.61 11.99
CA SER A 44 17.07 14.12 10.76
C SER A 44 17.73 15.50 10.96
N GLY A 45 17.08 16.39 11.74
CA GLY A 45 17.64 17.69 12.10
C GLY A 45 18.88 17.55 12.99
N GLY A 46 18.84 16.71 14.02
CA GLY A 46 19.96 16.49 14.94
C GLY A 46 21.10 15.65 14.35
N PHE A 47 20.81 14.74 13.41
CA PHE A 47 21.84 14.10 12.57
C PHE A 47 22.61 15.16 11.77
N SER A 48 21.88 16.07 11.13
CA SER A 48 22.43 17.08 10.23
C SER A 48 23.11 18.25 10.93
N ALA A 49 22.65 18.64 12.12
CA ALA A 49 23.31 19.62 12.98
C ALA A 49 24.70 19.13 13.41
N VAL A 50 24.83 17.84 13.72
CA VAL A 50 26.15 17.22 13.99
C VAL A 50 26.96 17.04 12.71
N GLY A 51 26.31 16.67 11.60
CA GLY A 51 26.93 16.56 10.28
C GLY A 51 27.61 17.86 9.82
N VAL A 52 26.95 19.02 9.97
CA VAL A 52 27.53 20.33 9.60
C VAL A 52 28.67 20.76 10.52
N LEU A 53 28.57 20.55 11.85
CA LEU A 53 29.67 20.82 12.77
C LEU A 53 30.91 19.96 12.48
N LEU A 54 30.72 18.70 12.10
CA LEU A 54 31.81 17.83 11.65
C LEU A 54 32.32 18.21 10.25
N MET A 55 31.48 18.82 9.39
CA MET A 55 31.87 19.25 8.05
C MET A 55 32.69 20.54 8.08
N ASP A 56 32.32 21.49 8.93
CA ASP A 56 33.13 22.68 9.22
C ASP A 56 34.50 22.27 9.80
N LYS A 57 34.51 21.32 10.75
CA LYS A 57 35.76 20.75 11.28
C LYS A 57 36.59 20.03 10.23
N ALA A 58 35.97 19.23 9.33
CA ALA A 58 36.67 18.55 8.24
C ALA A 58 37.26 19.53 7.21
N ARG A 59 36.68 20.73 7.08
CA ARG A 59 37.19 21.85 6.27
C ARG A 59 38.21 22.74 6.99
N GLY A 60 38.50 22.49 8.27
CA GLY A 60 39.37 23.35 9.09
C GLY A 60 38.78 24.72 9.44
N LEU A 61 37.46 24.89 9.31
CA LEU A 61 36.75 26.14 9.65
C LEU A 61 36.48 26.23 11.16
N SER A 62 36.26 27.44 11.65
CA SER A 62 35.76 27.66 13.02
C SER A 62 34.37 27.02 13.18
N PRO A 63 34.12 26.26 14.26
CA PRO A 63 32.80 25.67 14.50
C PRO A 63 31.73 26.75 14.66
N ARG A 64 30.60 26.61 13.94
CA ARG A 64 29.40 27.44 14.15
C ARG A 64 28.83 27.24 15.57
N SER A 65 28.01 28.19 16.03
CA SER A 65 27.30 27.99 17.29
C SER A 65 26.36 26.78 17.21
N ILE A 66 26.09 26.15 18.35
CA ILE A 66 25.19 24.99 18.42
C ILE A 66 23.77 25.37 17.96
N GLY A 67 23.35 26.63 18.19
CA GLY A 67 22.06 27.15 17.72
C GLY A 67 22.00 27.27 16.18
N ASP A 68 23.04 27.84 15.56
CA ASP A 68 23.12 27.97 14.10
C ASP A 68 23.18 26.60 13.42
N ALA A 69 23.96 25.67 13.99
CA ALA A 69 24.04 24.29 13.52
C ALA A 69 22.68 23.56 13.67
N ALA A 70 21.94 23.78 14.75
CA ALA A 70 20.60 23.21 14.92
C ALA A 70 19.59 23.79 13.91
N MET A 71 19.60 25.10 13.68
CA MET A 71 18.75 25.75 12.69
C MET A 71 19.09 25.32 11.25
N PHE A 72 20.38 25.20 10.92
CA PHE A 72 20.81 24.64 9.64
C PHE A 72 20.41 23.17 9.48
N GLY A 73 20.54 22.38 10.56
CA GLY A 73 20.06 21.00 10.62
C GLY A 73 18.57 20.90 10.30
N LEU A 74 17.74 21.72 10.95
CA LEU A 74 16.30 21.77 10.69
C LEU A 74 15.99 22.23 9.24
N ALA A 75 16.69 23.24 8.73
CA ALA A 75 16.59 23.72 7.35
C ALA A 75 17.14 22.72 6.29
N SER A 76 17.76 21.62 6.71
CA SER A 76 18.16 20.51 5.83
C SER A 76 17.10 19.41 5.73
N VAL A 77 16.19 19.29 6.71
CA VAL A 77 15.15 18.24 6.74
C VAL A 77 14.28 18.23 5.46
N PRO A 78 13.83 19.39 4.90
CA PRO A 78 13.09 19.39 3.64
C PRO A 78 13.91 18.87 2.45
N LYS A 79 15.25 19.02 2.47
CA LYS A 79 16.14 18.52 1.41
C LYS A 79 16.28 16.99 1.47
N PHE A 80 16.39 16.41 2.66
CA PHE A 80 16.39 14.96 2.84
C PHE A 80 15.02 14.34 2.53
N LEU A 81 13.92 15.00 2.90
CA LEU A 81 12.58 14.58 2.53
C LEU A 81 12.37 14.62 1.01
N LEU A 82 12.85 15.68 0.33
CA LEU A 82 12.77 15.80 -1.12
C LEU A 82 13.64 14.74 -1.84
N LEU A 83 14.82 14.39 -1.31
CA LEU A 83 15.59 13.23 -1.80
C LEU A 83 14.79 11.94 -1.63
N GLY A 84 14.21 11.71 -0.46
CA GLY A 84 13.38 10.53 -0.18
C GLY A 84 12.20 10.39 -1.14
N VAL A 85 11.49 11.50 -1.42
CA VAL A 85 10.42 11.55 -2.42
C VAL A 85 10.95 11.30 -3.84
N LEU A 86 12.10 11.88 -4.22
CA LEU A 86 12.71 11.66 -5.53
C LEU A 86 13.12 10.20 -5.74
N VAL A 87 13.76 9.58 -4.75
CA VAL A 87 14.11 8.14 -4.76
C VAL A 87 12.84 7.27 -4.80
N PHE A 88 11.81 7.61 -4.02
CA PHE A 88 10.53 6.89 -4.04
C PHE A 88 9.83 6.99 -5.40
N VAL A 89 9.81 8.16 -6.04
CA VAL A 89 9.27 8.34 -7.40
C VAL A 89 10.10 7.58 -8.44
N ALA A 90 11.43 7.55 -8.32
CA ALA A 90 12.29 6.76 -9.19
C ALA A 90 12.03 5.24 -9.04
N VAL A 91 11.86 4.75 -7.81
CA VAL A 91 11.49 3.35 -7.52
C VAL A 91 10.09 3.04 -8.06
N LEU A 92 9.09 3.91 -7.88
CA LEU A 92 7.76 3.73 -8.47
C LEU A 92 7.82 3.70 -10.00
N GLY A 93 8.61 4.58 -10.64
CA GLY A 93 8.81 4.59 -12.08
C GLY A 93 9.45 3.29 -12.58
N PHE A 94 10.49 2.79 -11.90
CA PHE A 94 11.08 1.49 -12.20
C PHE A 94 10.09 0.34 -12.04
N MET A 95 9.33 0.31 -10.93
CA MET A 95 8.33 -0.72 -10.67
C MET A 95 7.18 -0.70 -11.69
N LEU A 96 6.79 0.48 -12.19
CA LEU A 96 5.80 0.64 -13.27
C LEU A 96 6.36 0.11 -14.60
N VAL A 97 7.59 0.44 -14.97
CA VAL A 97 8.26 -0.11 -16.16
C VAL A 97 8.40 -1.63 -16.06
N ALA A 98 8.80 -2.15 -14.91
CA ALA A 98 8.87 -3.58 -14.65
C ALA A 98 7.49 -4.25 -14.79
N ALA A 99 6.43 -3.66 -14.23
CA ALA A 99 5.06 -4.17 -14.34
C ALA A 99 4.56 -4.19 -15.80
N LEU A 100 4.85 -3.15 -16.60
CA LEU A 100 4.55 -3.13 -18.03
C LEU A 100 5.31 -4.22 -18.81
N LEU A 101 6.59 -4.42 -18.51
CA LEU A 101 7.39 -5.48 -19.14
C LEU A 101 6.89 -6.88 -18.75
N TYR A 102 6.54 -7.13 -17.49
CA TYR A 102 5.91 -8.38 -17.07
C TYR A 102 4.51 -8.58 -17.66
N PHE A 103 3.76 -7.51 -17.90
CA PHE A 103 2.47 -7.58 -18.60
C PHE A 103 2.64 -8.01 -20.07
N ILE A 104 3.68 -7.52 -20.75
CA ILE A 104 4.06 -8.01 -22.09
C ILE A 104 4.51 -9.49 -22.02
N CYS A 105 5.21 -9.90 -20.96
CA CYS A 105 5.58 -11.30 -20.72
C CYS A 105 4.37 -12.22 -20.41
N LYS A 106 3.14 -11.70 -20.34
CA LYS A 106 1.90 -12.50 -20.19
C LYS A 106 1.43 -13.15 -21.49
N ILE A 107 1.96 -12.75 -22.66
CA ILE A 107 1.58 -13.29 -23.97
C ILE A 107 1.92 -14.80 -24.02
N PRO A 108 0.97 -15.71 -24.35
CA PRO A 108 1.25 -17.14 -24.40
C PRO A 108 2.33 -17.48 -25.43
N PHE A 109 3.09 -18.56 -25.17
CA PHE A 109 4.25 -19.01 -25.94
C PHE A 109 5.45 -18.04 -25.92
N LEU A 110 5.29 -16.81 -26.40
CA LEU A 110 6.35 -15.81 -26.51
C LEU A 110 6.79 -15.24 -25.14
N GLY A 111 5.86 -15.13 -24.19
CA GLY A 111 6.09 -14.51 -22.88
C GLY A 111 7.08 -15.23 -21.99
N ALA A 112 7.20 -16.57 -22.10
CA ALA A 112 8.21 -17.34 -21.36
C ALA A 112 9.64 -17.02 -21.83
N LEU A 113 9.82 -16.88 -23.15
CA LEU A 113 11.11 -16.52 -23.75
C LEU A 113 11.51 -15.07 -23.41
N LEU A 114 10.55 -14.14 -23.40
CA LEU A 114 10.78 -12.77 -22.93
C LEU A 114 11.10 -12.73 -21.44
N ALA A 115 10.32 -13.40 -20.59
CA ALA A 115 10.53 -13.41 -19.14
C ALA A 115 11.93 -13.92 -18.74
N PHE A 116 12.44 -14.94 -19.46
CA PHE A 116 13.78 -15.49 -19.26
C PHE A 116 14.90 -14.44 -19.41
N VAL A 117 14.72 -13.41 -20.25
CA VAL A 117 15.69 -12.31 -20.44
C VAL A 117 15.32 -11.07 -19.61
N VAL A 118 14.04 -10.69 -19.62
CA VAL A 118 13.51 -9.49 -18.97
C VAL A 118 13.67 -9.56 -17.45
N HIS A 119 13.41 -10.71 -16.82
CA HIS A 119 13.51 -10.85 -15.37
C HIS A 119 14.94 -10.65 -14.83
N PRO A 120 15.98 -11.38 -15.30
CA PRO A 120 17.34 -11.15 -14.82
C PRO A 120 17.87 -9.75 -15.18
N VAL A 121 17.51 -9.18 -16.34
CA VAL A 121 17.89 -7.80 -16.68
C VAL A 121 17.27 -6.79 -15.71
N LEU A 122 15.99 -6.92 -15.38
CA LEU A 122 15.34 -6.07 -14.37
C LEU A 122 15.95 -6.25 -12.97
N VAL A 123 16.26 -7.49 -12.57
CA VAL A 123 16.89 -7.76 -11.27
C VAL A 123 18.31 -7.17 -11.20
N LEU A 124 19.10 -7.26 -12.27
CA LEU A 124 20.44 -6.65 -12.34
C LEU A 124 20.38 -5.11 -12.30
N ILE A 125 19.45 -4.50 -13.04
CA ILE A 125 19.24 -3.04 -13.01
C ILE A 125 18.78 -2.59 -11.62
N ALA A 126 17.84 -3.31 -11.00
CA ALA A 126 17.38 -3.03 -9.65
C ALA A 126 18.51 -3.15 -8.62
N ALA A 127 19.30 -4.24 -8.68
CA ALA A 127 20.43 -4.45 -7.78
C ALA A 127 21.49 -3.34 -7.93
N ALA A 128 21.88 -3.00 -9.16
CA ALA A 128 22.83 -1.91 -9.42
C ALA A 128 22.32 -0.55 -8.92
N ALA A 129 21.04 -0.24 -9.17
CA ALA A 129 20.41 0.99 -8.69
C ALA A 129 20.32 1.05 -7.15
N ILE A 130 19.94 -0.05 -6.50
CA ILE A 130 19.88 -0.16 -5.03
C ILE A 130 21.28 -0.02 -4.42
N ILE A 131 22.30 -0.68 -4.99
CA ILE A 131 23.69 -0.57 -4.52
C ILE A 131 24.19 0.88 -4.66
N GLY A 132 24.05 1.49 -5.84
CA GLY A 132 24.46 2.88 -6.06
C GLY A 132 23.71 3.86 -5.15
N CYS A 133 22.42 3.65 -4.93
CA CYS A 133 21.61 4.50 -4.06
C CYS A 133 22.03 4.38 -2.58
N ILE A 134 22.16 3.16 -2.06
CA ILE A 134 22.48 2.90 -0.64
C ILE A 134 23.93 3.21 -0.29
N TRP A 135 24.90 2.89 -1.17
CA TRP A 135 26.33 3.00 -0.86
C TRP A 135 26.98 4.30 -1.35
N VAL A 136 26.38 5.00 -2.32
CA VAL A 136 26.92 6.26 -2.85
C VAL A 136 25.96 7.43 -2.65
N VAL A 137 24.72 7.34 -3.12
CA VAL A 137 23.81 8.51 -3.10
C VAL A 137 23.45 8.93 -1.68
N PHE A 138 22.90 8.04 -0.85
CA PHE A 138 22.54 8.39 0.52
C PHE A 138 23.74 8.83 1.39
N PRO A 139 24.92 8.15 1.36
CA PRO A 139 26.05 8.53 2.21
C PRO A 139 26.76 9.82 1.77
N LEU A 140 26.80 10.17 0.48
CA LEU A 140 27.48 11.39 0.00
C LEU A 140 26.54 12.61 -0.08
N PHE A 141 25.22 12.42 -0.26
CA PHE A 141 24.28 13.53 -0.31
C PHE A 141 24.19 14.29 1.02
N ALA A 142 24.36 13.61 2.16
CA ALA A 142 24.34 14.27 3.45
C ALA A 142 25.55 15.23 3.64
N PRO A 143 26.82 14.81 3.44
CA PRO A 143 27.96 15.72 3.27
C PRO A 143 27.75 16.81 2.23
N ALA A 144 27.17 16.50 1.05
CA ALA A 144 26.91 17.50 0.01
C ALA A 144 25.98 18.62 0.48
N VAL A 145 24.90 18.29 1.19
CA VAL A 145 24.01 19.28 1.81
C VAL A 145 24.70 20.06 2.93
N TRP A 146 25.48 19.40 3.80
CA TRP A 146 26.23 20.09 4.86
C TRP A 146 27.37 20.96 4.33
N SER A 147 27.86 20.68 3.12
CA SER A 147 28.86 21.49 2.42
C SER A 147 28.34 22.89 2.03
N GLY A 148 27.02 23.11 2.07
CA GLY A 148 26.35 24.39 1.81
C GLY A 148 25.64 24.48 0.46
N LEU A 149 25.70 23.43 -0.36
CA LEU A 149 25.09 23.39 -1.70
C LEU A 149 23.55 23.44 -1.65
N SER A 150 22.95 23.98 -2.71
CA SER A 150 21.51 23.86 -2.93
C SER A 150 21.10 22.40 -3.22
N PHE A 151 19.80 22.08 -3.18
CA PHE A 151 19.33 20.71 -3.44
C PHE A 151 19.73 20.17 -4.82
N ARG A 152 19.62 21.01 -5.87
CA ARG A 152 20.03 20.62 -7.24
C ARG A 152 21.52 20.38 -7.33
N GLN A 153 22.33 21.27 -6.75
CA GLN A 153 23.79 21.17 -6.74
C GLN A 153 24.30 19.98 -5.94
N ALA A 154 23.69 19.68 -4.79
CA ALA A 154 24.00 18.49 -3.99
C ALA A 154 23.61 17.20 -4.73
N LEU A 155 22.50 17.20 -5.48
CA LEU A 155 22.14 16.05 -6.33
C LEU A 155 23.09 15.92 -7.53
N SER A 156 23.48 17.03 -8.15
CA SER A 156 24.40 17.08 -9.28
C SER A 156 25.79 16.58 -8.90
N SER A 157 26.41 17.11 -7.84
CA SER A 157 27.74 16.68 -7.41
C SER A 157 27.76 15.19 -7.04
N VAL A 158 26.73 14.71 -6.33
CA VAL A 158 26.61 13.29 -5.96
C VAL A 158 26.39 12.40 -7.19
N PHE A 159 25.62 12.84 -8.19
CA PHE A 159 25.42 12.09 -9.44
C PHE A 159 26.68 12.08 -10.31
N ALA A 160 27.40 13.21 -10.40
CA ALA A 160 28.70 13.31 -11.05
C ALA A 160 29.71 12.34 -10.42
N ILE A 161 29.82 12.36 -9.09
CA ILE A 161 30.65 11.43 -8.31
C ILE A 161 30.23 9.96 -8.57
N ALA A 162 28.93 9.66 -8.49
CA ALA A 162 28.39 8.32 -8.71
C ALA A 162 28.54 7.82 -10.16
N ARG A 163 28.78 8.69 -11.14
CA ARG A 163 29.02 8.30 -12.54
C ARG A 163 30.51 8.21 -12.88
N THR A 164 31.35 9.06 -12.32
CA THR A 164 32.77 9.21 -12.70
C THR A 164 33.74 8.51 -11.75
N ARG A 165 33.39 8.38 -10.46
CA ARG A 165 34.30 7.94 -9.38
C ARG A 165 33.71 6.78 -8.56
N LEU A 166 32.64 6.11 -9.05
CA LEU A 166 31.89 5.08 -8.31
C LEU A 166 32.80 4.05 -7.63
N VAL A 167 33.77 3.48 -8.37
CA VAL A 167 34.65 2.42 -7.85
C VAL A 167 35.56 2.96 -6.75
N GLU A 168 36.14 4.15 -6.91
CA GLU A 168 36.95 4.81 -5.87
C GLU A 168 36.12 5.07 -4.60
N VAL A 169 34.92 5.65 -4.76
CA VAL A 169 34.00 5.96 -3.66
C VAL A 169 33.57 4.71 -2.91
N VAL A 170 33.18 3.64 -3.63
CA VAL A 170 32.72 2.38 -3.03
C VAL A 170 33.89 1.68 -2.32
N LEU A 171 35.11 1.71 -2.86
CA LEU A 171 36.28 1.16 -2.18
C LEU A 171 36.64 1.96 -0.90
N MET A 172 36.65 3.30 -0.97
CA MET A 172 36.89 4.14 0.21
C MET A 172 35.80 3.98 1.27
N MET A 173 34.53 3.89 0.86
CA MET A 173 33.42 3.59 1.77
C MET A 173 33.55 2.20 2.38
N MET A 174 33.91 1.19 1.60
CA MET A 174 34.12 -0.17 2.10
C MET A 174 35.24 -0.21 3.16
N VAL A 175 36.35 0.50 2.95
CA VAL A 175 37.41 0.65 3.97
C VAL A 175 36.89 1.36 5.22
N LEU A 176 36.15 2.46 5.07
CA LEU A 176 35.52 3.17 6.21
C LEU A 176 34.56 2.26 6.99
N TYR A 177 33.70 1.49 6.29
CA TYR A 177 32.78 0.56 6.93
C TYR A 177 33.50 -0.64 7.56
N ILE A 178 34.60 -1.14 7.01
CA ILE A 178 35.45 -2.17 7.66
C ILE A 178 36.03 -1.62 8.97
N ILE A 179 36.55 -0.39 8.98
CA ILE A 179 37.05 0.27 10.19
C ILE A 179 35.92 0.43 11.22
N ILE A 180 34.74 0.88 10.80
CA ILE A 180 33.56 0.98 11.69
C ILE A 180 33.16 -0.39 12.24
N VAL A 181 33.15 -1.46 11.43
CA VAL A 181 32.81 -2.83 11.86
C VAL A 181 33.83 -3.35 12.86
N VAL A 182 35.14 -3.10 12.67
CA VAL A 182 36.18 -3.46 13.64
C VAL A 182 35.99 -2.71 14.96
N ILE A 183 35.72 -1.40 14.94
CA ILE A 183 35.44 -0.63 16.16
C ILE A 183 34.16 -1.14 16.83
N CYS A 184 33.09 -1.42 16.07
CA CYS A 184 31.87 -2.03 16.59
C CYS A 184 32.13 -3.38 17.25
N MET A 185 32.94 -4.26 16.64
CA MET A 185 33.31 -5.56 17.23
C MET A 185 34.12 -5.39 18.50
N LEU A 186 35.09 -4.48 18.55
CA LEU A 186 35.90 -4.20 19.75
C LEU A 186 35.08 -3.60 20.90
N VAL A 187 34.13 -2.71 20.59
CA VAL A 187 33.23 -2.15 21.62
C VAL A 187 32.21 -3.18 22.08
N MET A 188 31.59 -3.94 21.17
CA MET A 188 30.58 -4.93 21.53
C MET A 188 31.17 -6.18 22.21
N SER A 189 32.42 -6.56 21.93
CA SER A 189 33.06 -7.70 22.61
C SER A 189 33.32 -7.45 24.10
N GLY A 190 33.54 -6.19 24.51
CA GLY A 190 33.57 -5.79 25.92
C GLY A 190 32.17 -5.48 26.47
N LEU A 191 31.35 -4.74 25.72
CA LEU A 191 30.06 -4.22 26.19
C LEU A 191 28.98 -5.31 26.31
N PHE A 192 28.90 -6.25 25.36
CA PHE A 192 27.84 -7.27 25.35
C PHE A 192 27.97 -8.27 26.52
N PRO A 193 29.16 -8.84 26.84
CA PRO A 193 29.33 -9.68 28.03
C PRO A 193 29.09 -8.90 29.33
N ALA A 194 29.46 -7.63 29.40
CA ALA A 194 29.19 -6.78 30.56
C ALA A 194 27.69 -6.56 30.76
N ILE A 195 26.96 -6.17 29.70
CA ILE A 195 25.50 -5.99 29.75
C ILE A 195 24.81 -7.30 30.15
N THR A 196 25.13 -8.43 29.52
CA THR A 196 24.43 -9.70 29.80
C THR A 196 24.73 -10.21 31.20
N SER A 197 25.97 -10.14 31.66
CA SER A 197 26.35 -10.59 33.02
C SER A 197 25.73 -9.71 34.11
N LEU A 198 25.83 -8.38 33.98
CA LEU A 198 25.28 -7.45 34.97
C LEU A 198 23.74 -7.44 34.94
N THR A 199 23.11 -7.61 33.77
CA THR A 199 21.65 -7.77 33.66
C THR A 199 21.19 -9.08 34.31
N GLY A 200 21.92 -10.19 34.10
CA GLY A 200 21.62 -11.47 34.75
C GLY A 200 21.66 -11.36 36.28
N LEU A 201 22.73 -10.78 36.83
CA LEU A 201 22.85 -10.52 38.27
C LEU A 201 21.76 -9.56 38.79
N ALA A 202 21.46 -8.49 38.05
CA ALA A 202 20.40 -7.56 38.40
C ALA A 202 19.02 -8.24 38.41
N SER A 203 18.74 -9.13 37.46
CA SER A 203 17.47 -9.87 37.39
C SER A 203 17.29 -10.87 38.53
N SER A 204 18.36 -11.58 38.94
CA SER A 204 18.29 -12.56 40.03
C SER A 204 18.11 -11.91 41.40
N ILE A 205 18.67 -10.70 41.59
CA ILE A 205 18.53 -9.93 42.84
C ILE A 205 17.19 -9.18 42.90
N MET A 206 16.76 -8.53 41.81
CA MET A 206 15.58 -7.64 41.81
C MET A 206 14.27 -8.32 41.36
N GLY A 207 14.18 -9.64 41.50
CA GLY A 207 12.94 -10.40 41.24
C GLY A 207 12.52 -10.50 39.78
N GLY A 208 13.44 -10.30 38.83
CA GLY A 208 13.20 -10.50 37.40
C GLY A 208 13.05 -11.99 37.06
N GLY A 209 11.81 -12.48 37.11
CA GLY A 209 11.50 -13.91 37.07
C GLY A 209 12.04 -14.66 35.84
N ALA A 210 12.98 -15.58 36.14
CA ALA A 210 13.46 -16.68 35.32
C ALA A 210 14.14 -16.35 33.97
N GLY A 211 15.48 -16.52 33.94
CA GLY A 211 16.12 -17.19 32.81
C GLY A 211 16.61 -16.31 31.64
N TYR A 212 17.43 -15.29 31.91
CA TYR A 212 18.19 -14.56 30.88
C TYR A 212 19.35 -15.37 30.27
N GLY A 213 19.16 -16.69 30.08
CA GLY A 213 20.03 -17.51 29.23
C GLY A 213 19.77 -17.19 27.74
N ALA A 214 20.71 -17.53 26.87
CA ALA A 214 20.70 -17.16 25.44
C ALA A 214 19.52 -17.75 24.59
N TYR A 215 18.57 -18.44 25.23
CA TYR A 215 17.36 -19.01 24.63
C TYR A 215 16.07 -18.54 25.33
N GLY A 216 16.12 -17.49 26.15
CA GLY A 216 14.94 -16.87 26.76
C GLY A 216 14.01 -16.26 25.70
N GLY A 217 12.98 -17.02 25.30
CA GLY A 217 12.00 -16.59 24.29
C GLY A 217 11.10 -15.44 24.74
N MET A 218 10.12 -15.08 23.89
CA MET A 218 9.25 -13.91 24.06
C MET A 218 8.62 -13.75 25.46
N GLY A 219 8.32 -14.86 26.15
CA GLY A 219 7.80 -14.84 27.53
C GLY A 219 8.78 -14.30 28.57
N ALA A 220 10.08 -14.59 28.45
CA ALA A 220 11.11 -14.07 29.35
C ALA A 220 11.39 -12.58 29.09
N ALA A 221 11.28 -12.13 27.83
CA ALA A 221 11.30 -10.69 27.54
C ALA A 221 10.11 -9.97 28.23
N MET A 222 8.92 -10.56 28.20
CA MET A 222 7.74 -9.98 28.86
C MET A 222 7.81 -9.99 30.40
N SER A 223 8.47 -10.98 31.04
CA SER A 223 8.68 -10.95 32.50
C SER A 223 9.69 -9.88 32.94
N VAL A 224 10.72 -9.60 32.12
CA VAL A 224 11.66 -8.50 32.39
C VAL A 224 10.96 -7.13 32.32
N PHE A 225 9.97 -6.96 31.44
CA PHE A 225 9.15 -5.74 31.39
C PHE A 225 8.03 -5.66 32.46
N SER A 226 7.83 -6.66 33.31
CA SER A 226 6.83 -6.57 34.40
C SER A 226 7.37 -5.98 35.71
N SER A 227 8.68 -5.81 35.85
CA SER A 227 9.33 -5.23 37.04
C SER A 227 9.81 -3.79 36.77
N SER A 228 9.43 -2.85 37.63
CA SER A 228 9.80 -1.43 37.51
C SER A 228 11.31 -1.19 37.68
N SER A 229 11.99 -1.98 38.52
CA SER A 229 13.45 -1.92 38.67
C SER A 229 14.19 -2.53 37.47
N MET A 230 13.64 -3.58 36.86
CA MET A 230 14.14 -4.11 35.58
C MET A 230 13.95 -3.12 34.42
N ILE A 231 12.80 -2.43 34.34
CA ILE A 231 12.61 -1.33 33.38
C ILE A 231 13.68 -0.25 33.59
N GLY A 232 13.97 0.13 34.83
CA GLY A 232 15.06 1.08 35.15
C GLY A 232 16.43 0.61 34.66
N ALA A 233 16.78 -0.66 34.90
CA ALA A 233 18.03 -1.25 34.42
C ALA A 233 18.12 -1.28 32.87
N MET A 234 17.05 -1.67 32.19
CA MET A 234 16.97 -1.67 30.72
C MET A 234 17.06 -0.26 30.14
N LEU A 235 16.45 0.74 30.79
CA LEU A 235 16.62 2.14 30.39
C LEU A 235 18.08 2.59 30.55
N GLY A 236 18.76 2.25 31.65
CA GLY A 236 20.19 2.53 31.83
C GLY A 236 21.07 1.90 30.73
N VAL A 237 20.82 0.63 30.39
CA VAL A 237 21.49 -0.05 29.26
C VAL A 237 21.20 0.66 27.92
N SER A 238 19.96 1.12 27.70
CA SER A 238 19.59 1.84 26.47
C SER A 238 20.29 3.21 26.34
N VAL A 239 20.50 3.94 27.44
CA VAL A 239 21.26 5.21 27.44
C VAL A 239 22.74 4.97 27.14
N LEU A 240 23.34 3.92 27.71
CA LEU A 240 24.73 3.52 27.42
C LEU A 240 24.89 3.08 25.95
N GLY A 241 23.96 2.27 25.44
CA GLY A 241 23.90 1.89 24.03
C GLY A 241 23.73 3.09 23.09
N GLY A 242 22.88 4.05 23.48
CA GLY A 242 22.69 5.32 22.76
C GLY A 242 23.94 6.21 22.73
N LEU A 243 24.70 6.25 23.83
CA LEU A 243 25.99 6.95 23.90
C LEU A 243 27.03 6.29 22.97
N VAL A 244 27.15 4.97 23.02
CA VAL A 244 28.04 4.18 22.16
C VAL A 244 27.68 4.34 20.68
N PHE A 245 26.38 4.25 20.35
CA PHE A 245 25.90 4.50 18.99
C PHE A 245 26.15 5.93 18.53
N ALA A 246 26.01 6.93 19.42
CA ALA A 246 26.33 8.32 19.10
C ALA A 246 27.83 8.50 18.77
N LEU A 247 28.73 7.89 19.54
CA LEU A 247 30.17 7.90 19.28
C LEU A 247 30.54 7.22 17.95
N LEU A 248 30.00 6.03 17.68
CA LEU A 248 30.18 5.33 16.40
C LEU A 248 29.64 6.17 15.22
N ALA A 249 28.50 6.82 15.39
CA ALA A 249 27.92 7.72 14.41
C ALA A 249 28.71 9.03 14.24
N LEU A 250 29.49 9.49 15.22
CA LEU A 250 30.41 10.63 15.05
C LEU A 250 31.62 10.24 14.19
N VAL A 251 32.16 9.03 14.40
CA VAL A 251 33.26 8.49 13.58
C VAL A 251 32.82 8.29 12.14
N SER A 252 31.65 7.69 11.90
CA SER A 252 31.14 7.49 10.54
C SER A 252 30.81 8.82 9.83
N LEU A 253 30.17 9.78 10.52
CA LEU A 253 29.92 11.11 9.98
C LEU A 253 31.20 11.84 9.56
N MET A 254 32.25 11.81 10.40
CA MET A 254 33.53 12.41 10.06
C MET A 254 34.19 11.73 8.85
N GLY A 255 34.16 10.39 8.80
CA GLY A 255 34.69 9.63 7.67
C GLY A 255 33.97 9.96 6.35
N MET A 256 32.63 10.04 6.35
CA MET A 256 31.86 10.41 5.16
C MET A 256 32.13 11.86 4.71
N ASN A 257 32.32 12.80 5.64
CA ASN A 257 32.67 14.19 5.32
C ASN A 257 34.05 14.30 4.67
N LEU A 258 35.07 13.62 5.22
CA LEU A 258 36.43 13.60 4.67
C LEU A 258 36.46 12.93 3.29
N LEU A 259 35.77 11.80 3.12
CA LEU A 259 35.65 11.10 1.84
C LEU A 259 34.96 11.98 0.78
N TYR A 260 33.87 12.66 1.14
CA TYR A 260 33.19 13.60 0.24
C TYR A 260 34.13 14.74 -0.19
N LEU A 261 34.88 15.34 0.74
CA LEU A 261 35.85 16.39 0.42
C LEU A 261 36.97 15.87 -0.49
N GLN A 262 37.50 14.68 -0.22
CA GLN A 262 38.54 14.04 -1.02
C GLN A 262 38.07 13.80 -2.46
N VAL A 263 36.89 13.22 -2.67
CA VAL A 263 36.40 12.89 -4.01
C VAL A 263 35.89 14.12 -4.77
N SER A 264 35.25 15.09 -4.09
CA SER A 264 34.80 16.34 -4.73
C SER A 264 35.93 17.32 -5.06
N SER A 265 37.11 17.20 -4.43
CA SER A 265 38.28 18.06 -4.71
C SER A 265 38.80 18.00 -6.16
N GLY A 266 38.41 16.97 -6.91
CA GLY A 266 38.82 16.75 -8.30
C GLY A 266 37.63 16.56 -9.25
N LEU A 267 36.55 17.33 -9.10
CA LEU A 267 35.40 17.35 -10.01
C LEU A 267 34.87 18.78 -10.19
N ASP A 268 34.71 19.22 -11.44
CA ASP A 268 34.07 20.50 -11.75
C ASP A 268 32.54 20.34 -11.72
N ALA A 269 31.96 20.60 -10.54
CA ALA A 269 30.53 20.42 -10.30
C ALA A 269 29.63 21.39 -11.10
N ALA A 270 30.18 22.48 -11.66
CA ALA A 270 29.40 23.45 -12.44
C ALA A 270 29.00 22.90 -13.82
N GLY A 271 29.91 22.18 -14.49
CA GLY A 271 29.61 21.56 -15.79
C GLY A 271 28.46 20.55 -15.71
N THR A 272 28.48 19.67 -14.70
CA THR A 272 27.44 18.65 -14.54
C THR A 272 26.10 19.20 -14.04
N GLU A 273 26.05 20.42 -13.47
CA GLU A 273 24.76 21.10 -13.22
C GLU A 273 24.06 21.46 -14.55
N SER A 274 24.80 21.88 -15.59
CA SER A 274 24.22 22.04 -16.94
C SER A 274 23.77 20.71 -17.52
N ASP A 275 24.66 19.69 -17.56
CA ASP A 275 24.33 18.36 -18.10
C ASP A 275 23.03 17.77 -17.52
N LEU A 276 22.76 18.04 -16.23
CA LEU A 276 21.55 17.59 -15.55
C LEU A 276 20.32 18.46 -15.83
N GLU A 277 20.44 19.79 -15.87
CA GLU A 277 19.31 20.65 -16.26
C GLU A 277 18.91 20.37 -17.73
N ASP A 278 19.89 20.17 -18.61
CA ASP A 278 19.72 19.75 -20.00
C ASP A 278 19.10 18.34 -20.11
N ALA A 279 19.57 17.38 -19.32
CA ALA A 279 18.98 16.03 -19.29
C ALA A 279 17.55 16.03 -18.72
N PHE A 280 17.24 16.87 -17.72
CA PHE A 280 15.87 17.06 -17.22
C PHE A 280 14.97 17.76 -18.24
N GLY A 281 15.50 18.72 -19.02
CA GLY A 281 14.82 19.32 -20.16
C GLY A 281 14.46 18.27 -21.22
N ALA A 282 15.46 17.55 -21.73
CA ALA A 282 15.26 16.49 -22.71
C ALA A 282 14.31 15.37 -22.21
N MET A 283 14.38 15.01 -20.93
CA MET A 283 13.45 14.05 -20.32
C MET A 283 12.02 14.57 -20.24
N LYS A 284 11.83 15.85 -19.88
CA LYS A 284 10.53 16.52 -19.79
C LYS A 284 9.87 16.66 -21.16
N ASP A 285 10.65 17.01 -22.19
CA ASP A 285 10.13 17.16 -23.56
C ASP A 285 9.82 15.80 -24.19
N LYS A 286 10.66 14.78 -23.95
CA LYS A 286 10.36 13.39 -24.35
C LYS A 286 9.16 12.79 -23.61
N ALA A 287 8.94 13.18 -22.34
CA ALA A 287 7.74 12.81 -21.59
C ALA A 287 6.47 13.49 -22.14
N ARG A 288 6.57 14.74 -22.61
CA ARG A 288 5.49 15.43 -23.35
C ARG A 288 5.19 14.73 -24.68
N GLU A 289 6.21 14.49 -25.51
CA GLU A 289 6.07 13.77 -26.78
C GLU A 289 5.37 12.40 -26.59
N ALA A 290 5.79 11.63 -25.57
CA ALA A 290 5.17 10.35 -25.24
C ALA A 290 3.71 10.50 -24.77
N ALA A 291 3.40 11.52 -23.96
CA ALA A 291 2.03 11.78 -23.49
C ALA A 291 1.10 12.23 -24.62
N ASP A 292 1.57 13.10 -25.53
CA ASP A 292 0.80 13.59 -26.67
C ASP A 292 0.59 12.49 -27.71
N LYS A 293 1.60 11.63 -27.93
CA LYS A 293 1.49 10.42 -28.75
C LYS A 293 0.49 9.42 -28.15
N ALA A 294 0.48 9.24 -26.83
CA ALA A 294 -0.50 8.40 -26.15
C ALA A 294 -1.94 8.98 -26.25
N ARG A 295 -2.10 10.30 -26.09
CA ARG A 295 -3.39 11.00 -26.29
C ARG A 295 -3.90 10.81 -27.71
N GLY A 296 -3.08 11.07 -28.72
CA GLY A 296 -3.45 10.94 -30.13
C GLY A 296 -3.76 9.50 -30.57
N VAL A 297 -3.21 8.48 -29.91
CA VAL A 297 -3.61 7.07 -30.10
C VAL A 297 -4.94 6.79 -29.39
N ALA A 298 -5.15 7.30 -28.17
CA ALA A 298 -6.39 7.13 -27.43
C ALA A 298 -7.59 7.83 -28.11
N GLU A 299 -7.39 8.99 -28.73
CA GLU A 299 -8.43 9.68 -29.51
C GLU A 299 -8.76 8.95 -30.80
N ARG A 300 -7.77 8.45 -31.54
CA ARG A 300 -8.01 7.58 -32.72
C ARG A 300 -8.73 6.28 -32.34
N ALA A 301 -8.40 5.69 -31.19
CA ALA A 301 -9.10 4.51 -30.67
C ALA A 301 -10.56 4.80 -30.27
N LYS A 302 -10.83 5.99 -29.71
CA LYS A 302 -12.21 6.46 -29.47
C LYS A 302 -12.96 6.69 -30.77
N GLN A 303 -12.39 7.45 -31.71
CA GLN A 303 -12.98 7.76 -33.02
C GLN A 303 -13.38 6.46 -33.73
N ALA A 304 -12.44 5.54 -33.92
CA ALA A 304 -12.71 4.25 -34.56
C ALA A 304 -13.71 3.35 -33.80
N ALA A 305 -13.94 3.58 -32.50
CA ALA A 305 -15.01 2.92 -31.74
C ALA A 305 -16.37 3.56 -32.00
N THR A 306 -16.47 4.89 -32.07
CA THR A 306 -17.69 5.60 -32.54
C THR A 306 -18.03 5.24 -33.98
N ASP A 307 -17.07 5.26 -34.90
CA ASP A 307 -17.29 4.92 -36.31
C ASP A 307 -17.84 3.49 -36.44
N ARG A 308 -17.27 2.54 -35.70
CA ARG A 308 -17.76 1.15 -35.64
C ARG A 308 -19.13 1.02 -34.97
N ALA A 309 -19.45 1.85 -33.98
CA ALA A 309 -20.79 1.86 -33.39
C ALA A 309 -21.83 2.40 -34.39
N GLN A 310 -21.49 3.46 -35.13
CA GLN A 310 -22.33 4.07 -36.14
C GLN A 310 -22.58 3.13 -37.32
N ILE A 311 -21.53 2.54 -37.91
CA ILE A 311 -21.65 1.53 -38.99
C ILE A 311 -22.52 0.33 -38.56
N ASN A 312 -22.46 -0.08 -37.28
CA ASN A 312 -23.34 -1.14 -36.77
C ASN A 312 -24.79 -0.68 -36.57
N ALA A 313 -25.02 0.58 -36.20
CA ALA A 313 -26.36 1.16 -36.12
C ALA A 313 -26.99 1.32 -37.51
N ASP A 314 -26.24 1.82 -38.50
CA ASP A 314 -26.67 1.96 -39.89
C ASP A 314 -27.04 0.59 -40.48
N ARG A 315 -26.20 -0.44 -40.24
CA ARG A 315 -26.51 -1.82 -40.66
C ARG A 315 -27.71 -2.42 -39.92
N ALA A 316 -27.95 -2.04 -38.67
CA ALA A 316 -29.15 -2.46 -37.94
C ALA A 316 -30.42 -1.80 -38.51
N GLN A 317 -30.35 -0.52 -38.90
CA GLN A 317 -31.45 0.17 -39.59
C GLN A 317 -31.73 -0.44 -40.97
N ALA A 318 -30.70 -0.70 -41.77
CA ALA A 318 -30.87 -1.37 -43.06
C ALA A 318 -31.52 -2.77 -42.93
N ASN A 319 -31.08 -3.56 -41.94
CA ASN A 319 -31.70 -4.86 -41.63
C ASN A 319 -33.14 -4.73 -41.11
N ALA A 320 -33.51 -3.63 -40.46
CA ALA A 320 -34.88 -3.36 -40.03
C ALA A 320 -35.78 -2.95 -41.20
N ALA A 321 -35.27 -2.12 -42.13
CA ALA A 321 -35.96 -1.73 -43.36
C ALA A 321 -36.24 -2.96 -44.25
N ALA A 322 -35.22 -3.78 -44.53
CA ALA A 322 -35.38 -5.00 -45.32
C ALA A 322 -36.36 -6.02 -44.68
N ARG A 323 -36.48 -6.03 -43.34
CA ARG A 323 -37.51 -6.81 -42.64
C ARG A 323 -38.91 -6.22 -42.78
N ALA A 324 -39.04 -4.90 -42.79
CA ALA A 324 -40.33 -4.25 -43.04
C ALA A 324 -40.80 -4.48 -44.48
N GLU A 325 -39.89 -4.42 -45.46
CA GLU A 325 -40.17 -4.79 -46.86
C GLU A 325 -40.58 -6.27 -46.99
N ALA A 326 -39.83 -7.20 -46.36
CA ALA A 326 -40.18 -8.62 -46.40
C ALA A 326 -41.53 -8.94 -45.71
N VAL A 327 -41.88 -8.24 -44.63
CA VAL A 327 -43.21 -8.37 -44.00
C VAL A 327 -44.30 -7.81 -44.92
N TYR A 328 -44.09 -6.66 -45.54
CA TYR A 328 -45.03 -6.09 -46.51
C TYR A 328 -45.23 -7.00 -47.73
N GLU A 329 -44.16 -7.62 -48.23
CA GLU A 329 -44.22 -8.59 -49.34
C GLU A 329 -44.94 -9.88 -48.93
N GLN A 330 -44.72 -10.40 -47.72
CA GLN A 330 -45.52 -11.51 -47.17
C GLN A 330 -47.00 -11.15 -47.06
N THR A 331 -47.36 -10.01 -46.46
CA THR A 331 -48.77 -9.61 -46.33
C THR A 331 -49.43 -9.43 -47.69
N ARG A 332 -48.72 -8.89 -48.69
CA ARG A 332 -49.24 -8.80 -50.06
C ARG A 332 -49.51 -10.18 -50.67
N LEU A 333 -48.63 -11.16 -50.45
CA LEU A 333 -48.82 -12.53 -50.92
C LEU A 333 -49.96 -13.24 -50.17
N GLU A 334 -50.14 -13.00 -48.87
CA GLU A 334 -51.28 -13.50 -48.09
C GLU A 334 -52.61 -12.89 -48.59
N GLU A 335 -52.65 -11.60 -48.95
CA GLU A 335 -53.81 -10.97 -49.60
C GLU A 335 -54.07 -11.55 -51.01
N GLU A 336 -53.02 -11.80 -51.79
CA GLU A 336 -53.09 -12.37 -53.15
C GLU A 336 -53.62 -13.82 -53.11
N GLU A 337 -53.14 -14.65 -52.17
CA GLU A 337 -53.65 -16.01 -51.91
C GLU A 337 -55.09 -15.99 -51.36
N THR A 338 -55.44 -15.03 -50.50
CA THR A 338 -56.81 -14.88 -49.96
C THR A 338 -57.82 -14.42 -51.03
N GLN A 339 -57.38 -13.68 -52.05
CA GLN A 339 -58.25 -13.26 -53.17
C GLN A 339 -58.38 -14.30 -54.29
N GLN A 340 -57.53 -15.34 -54.32
CA GLN A 340 -57.63 -16.41 -55.30
C GLN A 340 -58.69 -17.44 -54.84
N PRO A 341 -59.86 -17.56 -55.51
CA PRO A 341 -60.89 -18.51 -55.08
C PRO A 341 -60.40 -19.94 -55.26
N LEU A 342 -60.46 -20.74 -54.18
CA LEU A 342 -60.10 -22.16 -54.24
C LEU A 342 -60.99 -22.86 -55.29
N PRO A 343 -60.43 -23.62 -56.25
CA PRO A 343 -61.21 -24.32 -57.27
C PRO A 343 -62.17 -25.34 -56.65
N GLU A 344 -61.77 -25.99 -55.55
CA GLU A 344 -62.62 -26.87 -54.75
C GLU A 344 -63.87 -26.14 -54.21
N GLN A 345 -63.75 -24.85 -53.90
CA GLN A 345 -64.89 -24.05 -53.44
C GLN A 345 -65.78 -23.58 -54.60
N GLU A 346 -65.27 -23.45 -55.84
CA GLU A 346 -66.11 -23.31 -57.03
C GLU A 346 -66.80 -24.62 -57.41
N GLU A 347 -66.13 -25.78 -57.30
CA GLU A 347 -66.74 -27.09 -57.51
C GLU A 347 -67.83 -27.38 -56.47
N LEU A 348 -67.59 -27.10 -55.18
CA LEU A 348 -68.62 -27.21 -54.14
C LEU A 348 -69.81 -26.25 -54.38
N ARG A 349 -69.58 -25.05 -54.91
CA ARG A 349 -70.68 -24.14 -55.33
C ARG A 349 -71.42 -24.66 -56.56
N ARG A 350 -70.74 -25.30 -57.51
CA ARG A 350 -71.36 -25.94 -58.69
C ARG A 350 -72.17 -27.17 -58.29
N GLU A 351 -71.65 -28.03 -57.42
CA GLU A 351 -72.41 -29.15 -56.85
C GLU A 351 -73.61 -28.66 -56.05
N ALA A 352 -73.46 -27.61 -55.24
CA ALA A 352 -74.58 -27.01 -54.52
C ALA A 352 -75.64 -26.48 -55.47
N ALA A 353 -75.26 -25.76 -56.53
CA ALA A 353 -76.17 -25.26 -57.56
C ALA A 353 -76.84 -26.40 -58.37
N GLU A 354 -76.13 -27.50 -58.65
CA GLU A 354 -76.73 -28.68 -59.26
C GLU A 354 -77.71 -29.39 -58.32
N ARG A 355 -77.39 -29.52 -57.03
CA ARG A 355 -78.30 -30.07 -56.02
C ARG A 355 -79.53 -29.17 -55.86
N GLU A 356 -79.35 -27.85 -55.83
CA GLU A 356 -80.44 -26.87 -55.76
C GLU A 356 -81.29 -26.85 -57.04
N ALA A 357 -80.70 -27.06 -58.22
CA ALA A 357 -81.44 -27.21 -59.48
C ALA A 357 -82.24 -28.53 -59.54
N ARG A 358 -81.67 -29.64 -59.06
CA ARG A 358 -82.36 -30.94 -58.91
C ARG A 358 -83.47 -30.84 -57.86
N GLU A 359 -83.24 -30.14 -56.75
CA GLU A 359 -84.27 -29.80 -55.78
C GLU A 359 -85.32 -28.87 -56.37
N ALA A 360 -84.98 -27.91 -57.21
CA ALA A 360 -85.96 -27.04 -57.87
C ALA A 360 -86.85 -27.83 -58.84
N GLN A 361 -86.30 -28.79 -59.59
CA GLN A 361 -87.08 -29.73 -60.40
C GLN A 361 -87.95 -30.64 -59.53
N ALA A 362 -87.39 -31.24 -58.47
CA ALA A 362 -88.14 -32.08 -57.54
C ALA A 362 -89.23 -31.28 -56.79
N ARG A 363 -89.00 -30.01 -56.48
CA ARG A 363 -89.99 -29.08 -55.90
C ARG A 363 -91.03 -28.65 -56.93
N ALA A 364 -90.69 -28.51 -58.21
CA ALA A 364 -91.66 -28.25 -59.28
C ALA A 364 -92.57 -29.46 -59.51
N ASP A 365 -92.04 -30.69 -59.49
CA ASP A 365 -92.83 -31.91 -59.61
C ASP A 365 -93.59 -32.24 -58.33
N ALA A 366 -93.00 -31.98 -57.16
CA ALA A 366 -93.73 -31.98 -55.89
C ALA A 366 -94.76 -30.84 -55.82
N GLN A 367 -94.62 -29.74 -56.54
CA GLN A 367 -95.67 -28.72 -56.70
C GLN A 367 -96.74 -29.13 -57.71
N ARG A 368 -96.43 -29.95 -58.73
CA ARG A 368 -97.47 -30.62 -59.54
C ARG A 368 -98.26 -31.63 -58.70
N GLN A 369 -97.59 -32.40 -57.84
CA GLN A 369 -98.23 -33.32 -56.90
C GLN A 369 -98.94 -32.59 -55.76
N ALA A 370 -98.41 -31.47 -55.27
CA ALA A 370 -99.05 -30.62 -54.25
C ALA A 370 -100.13 -29.71 -54.82
N ALA A 371 -100.18 -29.44 -56.12
CA ALA A 371 -101.39 -28.90 -56.74
C ALA A 371 -102.54 -29.94 -56.70
N ALA A 372 -102.21 -31.24 -56.69
CA ALA A 372 -103.18 -32.32 -56.49
C ALA A 372 -103.48 -32.61 -55.00
N SER A 373 -102.53 -32.41 -54.07
CA SER A 373 -102.71 -32.70 -52.63
C SER A 373 -102.96 -31.51 -51.71
N ALA A 374 -102.70 -30.26 -52.12
CA ALA A 374 -103.12 -29.05 -51.39
C ALA A 374 -104.64 -28.79 -51.47
N ALA A 375 -105.38 -29.68 -52.13
CA ALA A 375 -106.80 -29.90 -51.87
C ALA A 375 -107.07 -30.44 -50.45
N ALA A 376 -106.04 -30.84 -49.68
CA ALA A 376 -106.16 -31.55 -48.40
C ALA A 376 -105.16 -31.09 -47.30
N GLN A 377 -105.43 -29.93 -46.68
CA GLN A 377 -104.85 -29.44 -45.39
C GLN A 377 -103.37 -28.95 -45.43
N ALA A 378 -102.78 -28.06 -44.59
CA ALA A 378 -103.17 -27.06 -43.56
C ALA A 378 -102.51 -27.23 -42.14
N THR A 379 -101.88 -26.16 -41.59
CA THR A 379 -101.37 -25.94 -40.19
C THR A 379 -100.18 -26.80 -39.67
N ALA A 380 -99.25 -26.44 -38.74
CA ALA A 380 -98.78 -25.19 -38.04
C ALA A 380 -97.39 -25.41 -37.26
N PRO A 381 -96.68 -24.41 -36.64
CA PRO A 381 -95.23 -24.45 -36.21
C PRO A 381 -94.84 -24.17 -34.69
N ALA A 382 -93.53 -24.17 -34.26
CA ALA A 382 -93.00 -23.81 -32.88
C ALA A 382 -91.44 -23.45 -32.69
N PRO A 383 -90.92 -22.81 -31.58
CA PRO A 383 -89.52 -22.23 -31.47
C PRO A 383 -88.66 -22.13 -30.11
N LEU A 384 -87.29 -22.21 -30.20
CA LEU A 384 -86.13 -21.40 -29.58
C LEU A 384 -85.50 -21.47 -28.09
N PRO A 385 -84.17 -21.09 -27.83
CA PRO A 385 -83.34 -21.08 -26.53
C PRO A 385 -82.53 -19.72 -26.22
N PRO A 386 -81.26 -19.50 -25.64
CA PRO A 386 -80.21 -20.15 -24.71
C PRO A 386 -79.36 -19.22 -23.67
N ALA A 387 -78.21 -19.69 -23.03
CA ALA A 387 -76.87 -19.00 -22.66
C ALA A 387 -76.25 -18.63 -21.21
N ALA A 388 -74.87 -18.77 -21.02
CA ALA A 388 -73.72 -18.05 -20.26
C ALA A 388 -73.41 -17.86 -18.68
N ALA A 389 -72.10 -17.87 -18.15
CA ALA A 389 -71.52 -17.35 -16.80
C ALA A 389 -69.95 -17.53 -16.43
N SER A 390 -69.27 -16.81 -15.44
CA SER A 390 -67.85 -17.04 -14.82
C SER A 390 -67.31 -16.12 -13.60
N SER A 391 -66.10 -16.32 -12.90
CA SER A 391 -65.43 -15.45 -11.79
C SER A 391 -63.94 -15.76 -11.21
N THR A 392 -63.39 -15.14 -10.09
CA THR A 392 -61.92 -14.96 -9.58
C THR A 392 -61.67 -14.78 -7.99
N SER A 393 -60.54 -14.50 -7.19
CA SER A 393 -58.99 -14.59 -7.10
C SER A 393 -58.26 -14.01 -5.76
N ALA A 394 -56.95 -14.30 -5.38
CA ALA A 394 -55.87 -13.54 -4.55
C ALA A 394 -55.30 -13.91 -3.06
N GLY A 395 -54.05 -13.49 -2.60
CA GLY A 395 -53.44 -13.52 -1.17
C GLY A 395 -51.85 -13.43 -0.87
N ALA A 396 -51.28 -13.04 0.35
CA ALA A 396 -49.78 -12.92 0.73
C ALA A 396 -49.29 -12.80 2.28
N ALA A 397 -47.96 -12.95 2.70
CA ALA A 397 -47.35 -12.79 4.11
C ALA A 397 -45.74 -12.78 4.34
N ALA A 398 -45.12 -12.36 5.52
CA ALA A 398 -43.63 -12.42 5.94
C ALA A 398 -43.18 -11.99 7.44
N LEU A 399 -41.95 -12.31 8.04
CA LEU A 399 -41.24 -11.72 9.30
C LEU A 399 -39.82 -12.30 9.83
N ALA A 400 -39.14 -11.76 10.92
CA ALA A 400 -37.81 -12.15 11.62
C ALA A 400 -37.59 -11.57 13.11
N GLY A 401 -36.54 -11.64 14.02
CA GLY A 401 -35.11 -12.18 14.27
C GLY A 401 -34.48 -11.86 15.73
N LEU A 402 -33.23 -12.26 16.20
CA LEU A 402 -32.72 -12.18 17.68
C LEU A 402 -31.15 -12.23 18.08
N VAL A 403 -30.71 -12.00 19.39
CA VAL A 403 -29.27 -11.82 19.96
C VAL A 403 -29.02 -12.10 21.53
N THR A 404 -27.76 -12.40 22.04
CA THR A 404 -27.23 -12.46 23.49
C THR A 404 -25.64 -12.33 23.63
N GLY A 405 -24.81 -12.31 24.75
CA GLY A 405 -24.86 -12.06 26.25
C GLY A 405 -23.65 -12.51 27.21
N ALA A 406 -23.18 -11.69 28.21
CA ALA A 406 -22.48 -11.95 29.57
C ALA A 406 -20.91 -12.18 29.83
N ALA A 407 -20.40 -12.06 31.12
CA ALA A 407 -18.95 -12.01 31.58
C ALA A 407 -18.58 -12.30 33.12
N THR A 408 -17.28 -12.27 33.59
CA THR A 408 -16.70 -12.43 35.01
C THR A 408 -15.14 -12.16 35.09
N SER A 409 -14.24 -12.18 36.14
CA SER A 409 -14.11 -12.34 37.65
C SER A 409 -12.68 -11.88 38.22
N ALA A 410 -12.28 -12.00 39.54
CA ALA A 410 -10.96 -11.53 40.16
C ALA A 410 -10.54 -12.11 41.60
N GLY A 411 -9.35 -11.76 42.21
CA GLY A 411 -8.91 -12.09 43.64
C GLY A 411 -7.46 -11.66 44.13
N ALA A 412 -7.12 -11.61 45.45
CA ALA A 412 -5.80 -11.11 46.04
C ALA A 412 -5.41 -11.42 47.56
N GLU A 413 -4.15 -11.10 47.99
CA GLU A 413 -3.51 -10.92 49.37
C GLU A 413 -3.26 -12.12 50.38
N PRO A 414 -2.51 -12.05 51.54
CA PRO A 414 -1.53 -11.08 52.18
C PRO A 414 -0.20 -11.69 52.83
N PRO A 415 0.70 -10.93 53.58
CA PRO A 415 2.06 -11.37 54.07
C PRO A 415 2.52 -11.07 55.56
N ALA A 416 3.66 -11.62 56.07
CA ALA A 416 4.56 -11.18 57.20
C ALA A 416 5.67 -12.26 57.56
N PRO A 417 6.68 -12.12 58.49
CA PRO A 417 7.22 -10.98 59.29
C PRO A 417 8.79 -10.81 59.18
N SER A 418 9.46 -10.11 60.13
CA SER A 418 10.88 -9.67 60.10
C SER A 418 11.80 -10.17 61.26
N ALA A 419 13.11 -9.84 61.20
CA ALA A 419 14.20 -10.38 62.06
C ALA A 419 15.13 -9.27 62.65
N PRO A 420 16.00 -9.54 63.65
CA PRO A 420 16.54 -8.51 64.55
C PRO A 420 17.80 -7.77 64.04
N THR A 421 17.99 -6.54 64.52
CA THR A 421 19.01 -5.58 64.07
C THR A 421 20.11 -5.32 65.11
N LYS A 422 21.28 -4.86 64.64
CA LYS A 422 22.38 -4.37 65.49
C LYS A 422 22.44 -2.84 65.47
N LEU A 423 23.18 -2.24 66.40
CA LEU A 423 23.35 -0.78 66.52
C LEU A 423 24.83 -0.39 66.46
N CYS A 424 25.13 0.68 65.72
CA CYS A 424 26.47 1.24 65.55
C CYS A 424 26.95 1.91 66.84
N LYS A 425 28.12 1.49 67.34
CA LYS A 425 28.72 2.03 68.58
C LYS A 425 29.11 3.51 68.47
N ALA A 426 29.35 4.02 67.27
CA ALA A 426 29.85 5.38 67.02
C ALA A 426 28.75 6.44 66.78
N CYS A 427 27.58 6.04 66.28
CA CYS A 427 26.51 6.98 65.92
C CYS A 427 25.08 6.49 66.23
N GLY A 428 24.92 5.32 66.85
CA GLY A 428 23.62 4.76 67.21
C GLY A 428 22.76 4.27 66.04
N HIS A 429 23.25 4.36 64.79
CA HIS A 429 22.49 3.94 63.62
C HIS A 429 22.29 2.42 63.56
N VAL A 430 21.18 1.98 62.97
CA VAL A 430 20.84 0.55 62.82
C VAL A 430 21.70 -0.09 61.72
N LEU A 431 22.08 -1.36 61.93
CA LEU A 431 22.92 -2.16 61.05
C LEU A 431 22.24 -3.50 60.73
N GLY A 432 22.49 -4.00 59.52
CA GLY A 432 22.12 -5.35 59.11
C GLY A 432 22.98 -6.41 59.81
N THR A 433 22.50 -7.65 59.80
CA THR A 433 23.21 -8.80 60.36
C THR A 433 24.30 -9.31 59.42
N GLY A 434 25.34 -8.50 59.23
CA GLY A 434 26.51 -8.82 58.40
C GLY A 434 27.53 -7.68 58.26
N ASP A 435 27.09 -6.44 58.46
CA ASP A 435 27.86 -5.26 58.07
C ASP A 435 29.04 -4.99 59.01
N MET A 436 30.27 -5.09 58.48
CA MET A 436 31.48 -4.72 59.23
C MET A 436 31.70 -3.20 59.32
N PHE A 437 30.94 -2.39 58.57
CA PHE A 437 31.09 -0.93 58.50
C PHE A 437 29.72 -0.25 58.54
N CYS A 438 29.62 0.92 59.19
CA CYS A 438 28.38 1.70 59.23
C CYS A 438 28.21 2.54 57.96
N GLU A 439 27.15 2.31 57.18
CA GLU A 439 26.87 3.12 55.99
C GLU A 439 26.72 4.62 56.32
N ASN A 440 26.07 4.95 57.44
CA ASN A 440 25.84 6.33 57.88
C ASN A 440 27.09 7.10 58.37
N CYS A 441 28.24 6.44 58.65
CA CYS A 441 29.42 7.14 59.18
C CYS A 441 30.80 6.50 58.90
N GLY A 442 30.88 5.45 58.10
CA GLY A 442 32.12 4.74 57.75
C GLY A 442 32.79 3.93 58.88
N ALA A 443 32.32 4.05 60.13
CA ALA A 443 32.94 3.40 61.28
C ALA A 443 32.85 1.87 61.22
N LYS A 444 33.98 1.19 61.46
CA LYS A 444 34.06 -0.27 61.58
C LYS A 444 33.50 -0.74 62.94
N GLN A 445 32.80 -1.88 62.97
CA GLN A 445 32.00 -2.36 64.12
C GLN A 445 32.69 -3.38 65.03
#